data_AF-A0A2V5ZFT4-F1
#
_entry.id   AF-A0A2V5ZFT4-F1
#
_cell.length_a   1.000
_cell.length_b   1.000
_cell.length_c   1.000
_cell.angle_alpha   90.00
_cell.angle_beta   90.00
_cell.angle_gamma   90.00
#
_symmetry.space_group_name_H-M   'P 1'
#
loop_
_entity.id
_entity.type
_entity.pdbx_description
1 polymer ?
#
loop_
_entity_poly.entity_id
_entity_poly.type
_entity_poly.pdbx_seq_one_letter_code
_entity_poly.pdbx_strand_id
1 'polypeptide(L)' 'VAFVIFLFMWVRWTLPRFRWDQLMRLGWLFFFEIALVNIFLVAGILAYFPK' A
#
# COMPACT_ATOMS: atom_id res chain seq x y z
N VAL A 1 3.03 -18.96 -9.84
CA VAL A 1 1.70 -19.43 -9.42
C VAL A 1 1.74 -20.11 -8.04
N ALA A 2 2.51 -21.19 -7.86
CA ALA A 2 2.62 -21.89 -6.57
C ALA A 2 3.08 -21.00 -5.39
N PHE A 3 4.07 -20.11 -5.63
CA PHE A 3 4.55 -19.17 -4.61
C PHE A 3 3.47 -18.20 -4.13
N VAL A 4 2.63 -17.69 -5.04
CA VAL A 4 1.53 -16.76 -4.70
C VAL A 4 0.50 -17.47 -3.84
N ILE A 5 0.15 -18.72 -4.17
CA ILE A 5 -0.82 -19.53 -3.41
C ILE A 5 -0.28 -19.84 -2.01
N PHE A 6 1.01 -20.19 -1.88
CA PHE A 6 1.68 -20.38 -0.59
C PHE A 6 1.66 -19.10 0.26
N LEU A 7 1.93 -17.94 -0.34
CA LEU A 7 1.84 -16.64 0.33
C LEU A 7 0.45 -16.35 0.88
N PHE A 8 -0.62 -16.57 0.10
CA PHE A 8 -1.99 -16.35 0.55
C PHE A 8 -2.40 -17.28 1.71
N MET A 9 -1.96 -18.54 1.68
CA MET A 9 -2.20 -19.47 2.80
C MET A 9 -1.44 -19.05 4.06
N TRP A 10 -0.18 -18.62 3.92
CA TRP A 10 0.66 -18.17 5.03
C TRP A 10 0.14 -16.87 5.68
N VAL A 11 -0.32 -15.92 4.85
CA VAL A 11 -0.92 -14.65 5.30
C VAL A 11 -2.18 -14.90 6.14
N ARG A 12 -3.02 -15.86 5.76
CA ARG A 12 -4.22 -16.23 6.53
C ARG A 12 -3.89 -16.80 7.91
N TRP A 13 -2.75 -17.48 8.05
CA TRP A 13 -2.29 -18.01 9.34
C TRP A 13 -1.54 -16.99 10.22
N THR A 14 -0.95 -15.96 9.62
CA THR A 14 -0.16 -14.94 10.35
C THR A 14 -0.94 -13.70 10.76
N LEU A 15 -2.11 -13.42 10.16
CA LEU A 15 -2.93 -12.25 10.50
C LEU A 15 -3.99 -12.58 11.58
N PRO A 16 -3.81 -12.14 12.85
CA PRO A 16 -4.83 -12.27 13.88
C PRO A 16 -5.91 -11.20 13.66
N ARG A 17 -7.12 -11.60 13.24
CA ARG A 17 -8.39 -10.84 13.23
C ARG A 17 -8.27 -9.31 13.50
N PHE A 18 -8.11 -8.55 12.42
CA PHE A 18 -8.08 -7.08 12.46
C PHE A 18 -9.49 -6.50 12.57
N ARG A 19 -9.63 -5.38 13.30
CA ARG A 19 -10.89 -4.61 13.32
C ARG A 19 -11.00 -3.74 12.08
N TRP A 20 -12.21 -3.59 11.56
CA TRP A 20 -12.50 -2.74 10.39
C TRP A 20 -12.05 -1.29 10.60
N ASP A 21 -12.11 -0.78 11.83
CA ASP A 21 -11.63 0.56 12.18
C ASP A 21 -10.12 0.73 11.97
N GLN A 22 -9.34 -0.33 12.21
CA GLN A 22 -7.89 -0.31 12.01
C GLN A 22 -7.53 -0.39 10.53
N LEU A 23 -8.31 -1.14 9.75
CA LEU A 23 -8.15 -1.22 8.31
C LEU A 23 -8.48 0.13 7.66
N MET A 24 -9.57 0.77 8.08
CA MET A 24 -9.95 2.09 7.57
C MET A 24 -8.92 3.15 7.95
N ARG A 25 -8.38 3.10 9.17
CA ARG A 25 -7.28 3.98 9.58
C ARG A 25 -6.02 3.72 8.76
N LEU A 26 -5.65 2.47 8.50
CA LEU A 26 -4.47 2.16 7.68
C LEU A 26 -4.66 2.63 6.22
N GLY A 27 -5.81 2.33 5.62
CA GLY A 27 -6.13 2.72 4.24
C GLY A 27 -6.22 4.24 4.08
N TRP A 28 -6.98 4.89 4.94
CA TRP A 28 -7.27 6.32 4.82
C TRP A 28 -6.16 7.22 5.34
N LEU A 29 -5.48 6.84 6.41
CA LEU A 29 -4.38 7.66 6.98
C LEU A 29 -3.05 7.35 6.30
N PHE A 30 -2.74 6.08 6.03
CA PHE A 30 -1.40 5.70 5.59
C PHE A 30 -1.31 5.53 4.07
N PHE A 31 -2.21 4.74 3.47
CA PHE A 31 -2.16 4.49 2.03
C PHE A 31 -2.51 5.74 1.22
N PHE A 32 -3.51 6.51 1.65
CA PHE A 32 -3.91 7.72 0.95
C PHE A 32 -2.83 8.80 0.96
N GLU A 33 -2.24 9.07 2.13
CA GLU A 33 -1.17 10.08 2.25
C GLU A 33 0.07 9.70 1.44
N ILE A 34 0.49 8.43 1.50
CA ILE A 34 1.63 7.93 0.71
C ILE A 34 1.35 8.03 -0.78
N ALA A 35 0.13 7.70 -1.23
CA ALA A 35 -0.24 7.82 -2.63
C ALA A 35 -0.19 9.28 -3.11
N LEU A 36 -0.68 10.22 -2.30
CA LEU A 36 -0.64 11.65 -2.60
C LEU A 36 0.81 12.14 -2.73
N VAL A 37 1.67 11.79 -1.78
CA VAL A 37 3.10 12.15 -1.80
C VAL A 37 3.80 11.56 -3.02
N ASN A 38 3.51 10.31 -3.38
CA ASN A 38 4.09 9.68 -4.59
C ASN A 38 3.68 10.42 -5.87
N ILE A 39 2.42 10.86 -5.99
CA ILE A 39 1.95 11.63 -7.14
C ILE A 39 2.70 12.95 -7.24
N PHE A 40 2.82 13.69 -6.13
CA PHE A 40 3.58 14.96 -6.12
C PHE A 40 5.07 14.76 -6.39
N LEU A 41 5.66 13.69 -5.86
CA LEU A 41 7.06 13.34 -6.08
C LEU A 41 7.32 13.02 -7.56
N VAL A 42 6.49 12.16 -8.17
CA VAL A 42 6.61 11.81 -9.59
C VAL A 42 6.36 13.04 -10.47
N ALA A 43 5.36 13.86 -10.15
CA ALA A 43 5.10 15.11 -10.86
C ALA A 43 6.29 16.09 -10.78
N GLY A 44 6.89 16.23 -9.59
CA GLY A 44 8.07 17.07 -9.40
C GLY A 44 9.31 16.55 -10.14
N ILE A 45 9.53 15.23 -10.12
CA ILE A 45 10.62 14.60 -10.88
C ILE A 45 10.43 14.81 -12.38
N LEU A 46 9.21 14.62 -12.90
CA LEU A 46 8.90 14.81 -14.32
C LEU A 46 9.08 16.27 -14.75
N ALA A 47 8.72 17.23 -13.88
CA ALA A 47 8.89 18.66 -14.15
C ALA A 47 10.36 19.10 -14.12
N TYR A 48 11.21 18.49 -13.26
CA TYR A 48 12.62 18.85 -13.12
C TYR A 48 13.55 18.11 -14.10
N PHE A 49 13.15 16.94 -14.59
CA PHE A 49 13.79 16.24 -15.70
C PHE A 49 12.94 16.39 -16.98
N PRO A 50 12.89 17.59 -17.60
CA PRO A 50 12.47 17.67 -18.98
C PRO A 50 13.57 16.99 -19.80
N LYS A 51 13.25 15.84 -20.39
CA LYS A 51 13.85 15.49 -21.67
C LYS A 51 13.12 16.27 -22.75
#